data_AF-A0A2H3DH17-F1
#
_entry.id   AF-A0A2H3DH17-F1
#
_cell.length_a   1.000
_cell.length_b   1.000
_cell.length_c   1.000
_cell.angle_alpha   90.00
_cell.angle_beta   90.00
_cell.angle_gamma   90.00
#
_symmetry.space_group_name_H-M   'P 1'
#
loop_
_entity.id
_entity.type
_entity.pdbx_description
1 polymer ?
#
loop_
_entity_poly.entity_id
_entity_poly.type
_entity_poly.pdbx_seq_one_letter_code
_entity_poly.pdbx_strand_id
1 'polypeptide(L)'
;MTSQIFTYNFDTPTFKGTTNIDGWYARRLILTILEPSEITPLTAQRFCDFIIEAGFPPDVVNIINGYGHTVGQVISEHPDNSKVAFTGSTLVGKKIQEASAKSNLKAGMDLKSYRYNSTCRVMSYLHSAREDGAQFHVGGEKHENAKKGYFIQPTVFTGENSMRSVQEEIFRPVAALIKFKTEEEAIALANDSSYGLVAAVFSESSSTGDTRVGGWSCLC
;
A
#
# COMPACT_ATOMS: atom_id res chain seq x y z
N MET A 1 -0.27 -4.63 -12.73
CA MET A 1 -0.89 -3.91 -11.61
C MET A 1 -0.06 -4.33 -10.41
N THR A 2 0.84 -3.50 -9.88
CA THR A 2 1.83 -4.01 -8.89
C THR A 2 1.23 -4.27 -7.51
N SER A 3 0.59 -5.42 -7.37
CA SER A 3 0.22 -5.99 -6.08
C SER A 3 1.26 -7.01 -5.65
N GLN A 4 1.36 -7.22 -4.34
CA GLN A 4 2.00 -8.40 -3.78
C GLN A 4 1.01 -9.11 -2.87
N ILE A 5 0.85 -10.41 -3.07
CA ILE A 5 0.09 -11.29 -2.18
C ILE A 5 1.07 -12.20 -1.44
N PHE A 6 0.94 -12.24 -0.12
CA PHE A 6 1.65 -13.13 0.76
C PHE A 6 0.63 -14.04 1.43
N THR A 7 0.86 -15.34 1.47
CA THR A 7 0.05 -16.23 2.32
C THR A 7 0.87 -16.87 3.41
N TYR A 8 0.20 -17.21 4.51
CA TYR A 8 0.81 -17.91 5.65
C TYR A 8 -0.19 -18.91 6.21
N ASN A 9 0.28 -20.08 6.62
CA ASN A 9 -0.51 -21.05 7.38
C ASN A 9 -0.01 -21.04 8.84
N PHE A 10 -0.90 -20.93 9.81
CA PHE A 10 -0.57 -20.97 11.24
C PHE A 10 -1.44 -22.01 11.95
N ASP A 11 -0.81 -22.99 12.60
CA ASP A 11 -1.42 -23.76 13.70
C ASP A 11 -0.78 -23.30 15.03
N THR A 12 -1.57 -22.82 15.99
CA THR A 12 -1.07 -22.42 17.33
C THR A 12 -1.04 -23.60 18.30
N PRO A 13 0.05 -23.74 19.10
CA PRO A 13 -0.10 -23.54 20.54
C PRO A 13 1.09 -22.83 21.24
N THR A 14 0.91 -22.60 22.55
CA THR A 14 1.62 -21.76 23.54
C THR A 14 3.17 -21.71 23.56
N PHE A 15 3.69 -20.51 23.86
CA PHE A 15 5.10 -20.09 23.80
C PHE A 15 5.94 -20.54 25.02
N LYS A 16 7.14 -21.12 24.77
CA LYS A 16 8.27 -21.18 25.71
C LYS A 16 9.55 -20.80 24.96
N GLY A 17 10.24 -19.77 25.44
CA GLY A 17 11.30 -19.07 24.71
C GLY A 17 12.62 -19.83 24.55
N THR A 18 13.36 -19.50 23.48
CA THR A 18 14.83 -19.59 23.31
C THR A 18 15.26 -18.87 22.02
N THR A 19 16.54 -18.48 21.92
CA THR A 19 17.06 -17.34 21.12
C THR A 19 17.98 -17.70 19.93
N ASN A 20 17.92 -18.91 19.37
CA ASN A 20 18.72 -19.28 18.18
C ASN A 20 17.84 -19.65 16.96
N ILE A 21 18.43 -19.55 15.76
CA ILE A 21 17.85 -20.01 14.47
C ILE A 21 17.60 -21.53 14.43
N ASP A 22 17.76 -22.25 15.53
CA ASP A 22 17.31 -23.63 15.71
C ASP A 22 15.86 -23.71 16.22
N GLY A 23 15.24 -22.57 16.52
CA GLY A 23 13.85 -22.46 17.01
C GLY A 23 12.75 -22.68 15.96
N TRP A 24 13.09 -22.97 14.70
CA TRP A 24 12.10 -23.22 13.64
C TRP A 24 11.30 -24.51 13.87
N TYR A 25 11.81 -25.44 14.68
CA TYR A 25 11.19 -26.76 14.86
C TYR A 25 9.97 -26.80 15.79
N ALA A 26 9.57 -25.68 16.42
CA ALA A 26 8.36 -25.66 17.25
C ALA A 26 7.11 -25.13 16.51
N ARG A 27 7.21 -24.70 15.25
CA ARG A 27 6.07 -24.18 14.48
C ARG A 27 5.95 -24.95 13.17
N ARG A 28 4.93 -25.79 13.08
CA ARG A 28 4.72 -26.67 11.92
C ARG A 28 4.16 -25.83 10.76
N LEU A 29 4.94 -25.76 9.68
CA LEU A 29 4.60 -25.35 8.31
C LEU A 29 4.23 -23.87 8.08
N ILE A 30 5.25 -23.02 7.96
CA ILE A 30 5.10 -21.75 7.24
C ILE A 30 5.31 -22.05 5.76
N LEU A 31 4.24 -22.36 5.02
CA LEU A 31 4.25 -22.22 3.56
C LEU A 31 3.99 -20.74 3.26
N THR A 32 5.02 -20.00 2.85
CA THR A 32 4.84 -18.64 2.35
C THR A 32 4.81 -18.66 0.84
N ILE A 33 3.63 -18.39 0.27
CA ILE A 33 3.51 -18.10 -1.16
C ILE A 33 3.69 -16.60 -1.36
N LEU A 34 4.73 -16.23 -2.08
CA LEU A 34 4.95 -14.86 -2.52
C LEU A 34 4.56 -14.73 -3.99
N GLU A 35 3.55 -13.91 -4.26
CA GLU A 35 3.25 -13.44 -5.61
C GLU A 35 3.76 -12.01 -5.75
N PRO A 36 4.92 -11.77 -6.38
CA PRO A 36 5.39 -10.43 -6.67
C PRO A 36 4.66 -9.90 -7.90
N SER A 37 4.53 -8.57 -8.00
CA SER A 37 3.96 -7.95 -9.20
C SER A 37 4.58 -8.48 -10.48
N GLU A 38 3.70 -8.76 -11.44
CA GLU A 38 4.02 -9.11 -12.82
C GLU A 38 4.89 -8.07 -13.55
N ILE A 39 4.94 -6.81 -13.07
CA ILE A 39 5.72 -5.73 -13.66
C ILE A 39 7.13 -5.65 -13.05
N THR A 40 7.29 -6.06 -11.79
CA THR A 40 8.58 -5.98 -11.06
C THR A 40 8.97 -7.33 -10.42
N PRO A 41 9.03 -8.45 -11.17
CA PRO A 41 9.24 -9.77 -10.57
C PRO A 41 10.71 -10.05 -10.20
N LEU A 42 11.66 -9.38 -10.86
CA LEU A 42 13.08 -9.78 -10.86
C LEU A 42 13.74 -9.75 -9.48
N THR A 43 13.42 -8.74 -8.65
CA THR A 43 14.00 -8.64 -7.29
C THR A 43 13.50 -9.77 -6.40
N ALA A 44 12.22 -10.13 -6.50
CA ALA A 44 11.66 -11.26 -5.75
C ALA A 44 12.23 -12.59 -6.23
N GLN A 45 12.46 -12.75 -7.54
CA GLN A 45 13.12 -13.94 -8.08
C GLN A 45 14.57 -14.04 -7.62
N ARG A 46 15.31 -12.93 -7.56
CA ARG A 46 16.69 -12.93 -7.02
C ARG A 46 16.73 -13.25 -5.52
N PHE A 47 15.66 -12.94 -4.79
CA PHE A 47 15.56 -13.29 -3.38
C PHE A 47 15.48 -14.81 -3.15
N CYS A 48 15.02 -15.60 -4.13
CA CYS A 48 15.07 -17.07 -4.07
C CYS A 48 16.48 -17.59 -3.81
N ASP A 49 17.49 -16.99 -4.46
CA ASP A 49 18.88 -17.44 -4.32
C ASP A 49 19.36 -17.29 -2.88
N PHE A 50 18.96 -16.20 -2.20
CA PHE A 50 19.27 -15.98 -0.79
C PHE A 50 18.49 -16.89 0.16
N ILE A 51 17.26 -17.29 -0.19
CA ILE A 51 16.50 -18.28 0.59
C ILE A 51 17.18 -19.65 0.54
N ILE A 52 17.66 -20.04 -0.65
CA ILE A 52 18.41 -21.29 -0.85
C ILE A 52 19.73 -21.23 -0.09
N GLU A 53 20.47 -20.13 -0.23
CA GLU A 53 21.75 -19.91 0.47
C GLU A 53 21.59 -19.92 1.99
N ALA A 54 20.49 -19.37 2.52
CA ALA A 54 20.17 -19.38 3.94
C ALA A 54 19.76 -20.77 4.48
N GLY A 55 19.64 -21.78 3.62
CA GLY A 55 19.38 -23.16 4.02
C GLY A 55 17.94 -23.44 4.44
N PHE A 56 16.97 -22.67 3.94
CA PHE A 56 15.56 -22.97 4.18
C PHE A 56 15.21 -24.36 3.61
N PRO A 57 14.41 -25.18 4.32
CA PRO A 57 13.97 -26.46 3.79
C PRO A 57 13.18 -26.29 2.49
N PRO A 58 13.21 -27.29 1.58
CA PRO A 58 12.33 -27.32 0.42
C PRO A 58 10.87 -27.10 0.82
N ASP A 59 10.10 -26.44 -0.07
CA ASP A 59 8.67 -26.17 0.07
C ASP A 59 8.24 -25.19 1.19
N VAL A 60 9.17 -24.64 1.98
CA VAL A 60 8.87 -23.61 3.00
C VAL A 60 8.54 -22.26 2.37
N VAL A 61 9.30 -21.86 1.34
CA VAL A 61 9.03 -20.63 0.60
C VAL A 61 8.83 -20.95 -0.86
N ASN A 62 7.67 -20.55 -1.38
CA ASN A 62 7.32 -20.71 -2.79
C ASN A 62 7.07 -19.33 -3.39
N ILE A 63 7.85 -18.96 -4.41
CA ILE A 63 7.64 -17.71 -5.14
C ILE A 63 6.97 -18.05 -6.47
N ILE A 64 5.76 -17.53 -6.68
CA ILE A 64 4.95 -17.81 -7.86
C ILE A 64 4.73 -16.51 -8.62
N ASN A 65 5.15 -16.48 -9.88
CA ASN A 65 4.83 -15.37 -10.77
C ASN A 65 3.52 -15.64 -11.50
N GLY A 66 2.64 -14.65 -11.55
CA GLY A 66 1.39 -14.74 -12.27
C GLY A 66 0.73 -13.39 -12.42
N TYR A 67 -0.46 -13.38 -13.02
CA TYR A 67 -1.29 -12.18 -13.01
C TYR A 67 -2.24 -12.23 -11.81
N GLY A 68 -2.51 -11.10 -11.17
CA GLY A 68 -3.40 -11.04 -10.02
C GLY A 68 -4.81 -11.62 -10.28
N HIS A 69 -5.35 -11.48 -11.50
CA HIS A 69 -6.67 -12.01 -11.87
C HIS A 69 -6.70 -13.52 -12.12
N THR A 70 -5.54 -14.18 -12.22
CA THR A 70 -5.43 -15.63 -12.37
C THR A 70 -4.87 -16.24 -11.09
N VAL A 71 -3.58 -15.99 -10.82
CA VAL A 71 -2.87 -16.57 -9.69
C VAL A 71 -3.30 -15.95 -8.36
N GLY A 72 -3.42 -14.61 -8.30
CA GLY A 72 -3.86 -13.92 -7.08
C GLY A 72 -5.27 -14.30 -6.62
N GLN A 73 -6.19 -14.51 -7.57
CA GLN A 73 -7.55 -14.98 -7.29
C GLN A 73 -7.54 -16.39 -6.68
N VAL A 74 -6.85 -17.34 -7.32
CA VAL A 74 -6.72 -18.71 -6.84
C VAL A 74 -6.11 -18.75 -5.44
N ILE A 75 -5.04 -17.98 -5.19
CA ILE A 75 -4.41 -17.87 -3.87
C ILE A 75 -5.41 -17.34 -2.83
N SER A 76 -6.24 -16.37 -3.17
CA SER A 76 -7.19 -15.76 -2.23
C SER A 76 -8.33 -16.72 -1.87
N GLU A 77 -8.80 -17.49 -2.85
CA GLU A 77 -9.92 -18.43 -2.72
C GLU A 77 -9.52 -19.81 -2.17
N HIS A 78 -8.21 -20.14 -2.15
CA HIS A 78 -7.77 -21.48 -1.78
C HIS A 78 -8.15 -21.82 -0.33
N PRO A 79 -8.85 -22.95 -0.08
CA PRO A 79 -9.36 -23.33 1.23
C PRO A 79 -8.27 -23.70 2.24
N ASP A 80 -7.09 -24.10 1.76
CA ASP A 80 -5.98 -24.49 2.65
C ASP A 80 -5.10 -23.31 3.07
N ASN A 81 -5.32 -22.12 2.51
CA ASN A 81 -4.59 -20.93 2.93
C ASN A 81 -5.20 -20.40 4.24
N SER A 82 -4.45 -20.36 5.34
CA SER A 82 -4.94 -19.87 6.64
C SER A 82 -4.90 -18.34 6.76
N LYS A 83 -4.01 -17.69 6.01
CA LYS A 83 -3.85 -16.23 5.99
C LYS A 83 -3.48 -15.74 4.60
N VAL A 84 -4.03 -14.58 4.24
CA VAL A 84 -3.64 -13.78 3.07
C VAL A 84 -3.32 -12.38 3.56
N ALA A 85 -2.12 -11.90 3.24
CA ALA A 85 -1.70 -10.52 3.40
C ALA A 85 -1.49 -9.93 2.01
N PHE A 86 -1.95 -8.71 1.80
CA PHE A 86 -1.97 -8.08 0.49
C PHE A 86 -1.50 -6.63 0.58
N THR A 87 -0.57 -6.23 -0.28
CA THR A 87 -0.20 -4.83 -0.46
C THR A 87 -0.43 -4.45 -1.91
N GLY A 88 -1.34 -3.50 -2.14
CA GLY A 88 -1.80 -3.12 -3.46
C GLY A 88 -3.09 -2.30 -3.40
N SER A 89 -3.75 -2.03 -4.52
CA SER A 89 -4.90 -1.11 -4.53
C SER A 89 -6.07 -1.52 -3.64
N THR A 90 -6.77 -0.57 -3.03
CA THR A 90 -7.95 -0.79 -2.16
C THR A 90 -9.05 -1.62 -2.84
N LEU A 91 -9.32 -1.38 -4.12
CA LEU A 91 -10.32 -2.14 -4.88
C LEU A 91 -9.95 -3.63 -4.97
N VAL A 92 -8.67 -3.95 -5.19
CA VAL A 92 -8.20 -5.33 -5.23
C VAL A 92 -8.19 -5.93 -3.82
N GLY A 93 -7.78 -5.15 -2.81
CA GLY A 93 -7.85 -5.57 -1.41
C GLY A 93 -9.26 -5.98 -0.97
N LYS A 94 -10.29 -5.19 -1.36
CA LYS A 94 -11.70 -5.55 -1.12
C LYS A 94 -12.09 -6.85 -1.82
N LYS A 95 -11.70 -7.05 -3.09
CA LYS A 95 -11.96 -8.31 -3.81
C LYS A 95 -11.29 -9.51 -3.15
N ILE A 96 -10.04 -9.37 -2.69
CA ILE A 96 -9.32 -10.42 -1.96
C ILE A 96 -10.01 -10.73 -0.63
N GLN A 97 -10.51 -9.70 0.06
CA GLN A 97 -11.26 -9.88 1.30
C GLN A 97 -12.57 -10.62 1.05
N GLU A 98 -13.33 -10.25 0.03
CA GLU A 98 -14.55 -10.95 -0.38
C GLU A 98 -14.27 -12.42 -0.76
N ALA A 99 -13.21 -12.67 -1.53
CA ALA A 99 -12.76 -14.00 -1.91
C ALA A 99 -12.37 -14.85 -0.68
N SER A 100 -11.57 -14.27 0.23
CA SER A 100 -11.13 -14.92 1.47
C SER A 100 -12.28 -15.21 2.43
N ALA A 101 -13.27 -14.33 2.48
CA ALA A 101 -14.47 -14.50 3.30
C ALA A 101 -15.36 -15.65 2.80
N LYS A 102 -15.44 -15.86 1.48
CA LYS A 102 -16.17 -16.98 0.87
C LYS A 102 -15.46 -18.32 1.04
N SER A 103 -14.13 -18.33 1.18
CA SER A 103 -13.36 -19.57 1.33
C SER A 103 -13.28 -20.05 2.79
N ASN A 104 -12.70 -19.27 3.70
CA ASN A 104 -12.33 -19.75 5.04
C ASN A 104 -11.91 -18.66 6.08
N LEU A 105 -12.46 -17.43 6.02
CA LEU A 105 -12.26 -16.34 7.00
C LEU A 105 -10.82 -16.23 7.56
N LYS A 106 -9.88 -15.90 6.67
CA LYS A 106 -8.46 -15.67 7.00
C LYS A 106 -8.27 -14.45 7.91
N ALA A 107 -7.55 -14.59 9.03
CA ALA A 107 -7.33 -13.50 10.00
C ALA A 107 -6.11 -12.62 9.68
N GLY A 108 -6.30 -11.29 9.63
CA GLY A 108 -5.25 -10.28 9.59
C GLY A 108 -4.91 -9.77 8.18
N MET A 109 -5.66 -8.77 7.72
CA MET A 109 -5.41 -8.03 6.48
C MET A 109 -4.78 -6.67 6.83
N ASP A 110 -3.60 -6.38 6.29
CA ASP A 110 -3.01 -5.04 6.30
C ASP A 110 -3.22 -4.43 4.91
N LEU A 111 -4.23 -3.57 4.76
CA LEU A 111 -4.53 -2.91 3.48
C LEU A 111 -3.56 -1.74 3.26
N LYS A 112 -2.35 -2.05 2.83
CA LYS A 112 -1.46 -1.03 2.28
C LYS A 112 -1.89 -0.77 0.84
N SER A 113 -2.51 0.38 0.59
CA SER A 113 -2.70 0.83 -0.78
C SER A 113 -1.31 1.07 -1.39
N TYR A 114 -1.00 0.38 -2.48
CA TYR A 114 0.07 0.76 -3.40
C TYR A 114 -0.48 0.54 -4.80
N ARG A 115 -0.88 1.64 -5.45
CA ARG A 115 -1.47 1.57 -6.79
C ARG A 115 -0.41 2.05 -7.79
N TYR A 116 0.18 1.14 -8.56
CA TYR A 116 1.04 1.54 -9.68
C TYR A 116 0.26 2.46 -10.61
N ASN A 117 0.66 3.73 -10.65
CA ASN A 117 -0.06 4.76 -11.36
C ASN A 117 0.63 5.01 -12.69
N SER A 118 0.00 4.60 -13.78
CA SER A 118 0.44 5.00 -15.12
C SER A 118 0.43 6.51 -15.20
N THR A 119 1.43 7.12 -15.85
CA THR A 119 1.51 8.56 -16.05
C THR A 119 0.18 9.15 -16.52
N CYS A 120 -0.58 8.42 -17.35
CA CYS A 120 -1.90 8.80 -17.82
C CYS A 120 -2.93 9.03 -16.71
N ARG A 121 -2.98 8.18 -15.67
CA ARG A 121 -3.94 8.36 -14.57
C ARG A 121 -3.55 9.54 -13.69
N VAL A 122 -2.26 9.79 -13.48
CA VAL A 122 -1.79 11.00 -12.79
C VAL A 122 -2.27 12.24 -13.53
N MET A 123 -2.03 12.29 -14.85
CA MET A 123 -2.48 13.39 -15.68
C MET A 123 -4.00 13.58 -15.63
N SER A 124 -4.79 12.52 -15.48
CA SER A 124 -6.25 12.67 -15.31
C SER A 124 -6.64 13.37 -14.00
N TYR A 125 -5.92 13.14 -12.89
CA TYR A 125 -6.16 13.88 -11.65
C TYR A 125 -5.72 15.34 -11.79
N LEU A 126 -4.58 15.59 -12.41
CA LEU A 126 -4.10 16.95 -12.64
C LEU A 126 -5.05 17.73 -13.55
N HIS A 127 -5.63 17.06 -14.56
CA HIS A 127 -6.65 17.65 -15.41
C HIS A 127 -7.94 17.97 -14.64
N SER A 128 -8.47 16.99 -13.89
CA SER A 128 -9.65 17.21 -13.02
C SER A 128 -9.43 18.37 -12.06
N ALA A 129 -8.26 18.46 -11.43
CA ALA A 129 -7.93 19.56 -10.52
C ALA A 129 -7.97 20.92 -11.24
N ARG A 130 -7.52 21.01 -12.50
CA ARG A 130 -7.62 22.25 -13.29
C ARG A 130 -9.07 22.60 -13.62
N GLU A 131 -9.87 21.61 -13.99
CA GLU A 131 -11.30 21.79 -14.28
C GLU A 131 -12.07 22.22 -13.03
N ASP A 132 -11.71 21.68 -11.87
CA ASP A 132 -12.28 22.02 -10.55
C ASP A 132 -11.78 23.39 -10.04
N GLY A 133 -10.88 24.08 -10.75
CA GLY A 133 -10.41 25.43 -10.42
C GLY A 133 -9.20 25.49 -9.48
N ALA A 134 -8.45 24.39 -9.32
CA ALA A 134 -7.23 24.39 -8.52
C ALA A 134 -6.15 25.32 -9.08
N GLN A 135 -5.44 26.00 -8.18
CA GLN A 135 -4.33 26.88 -8.52
C GLN A 135 -3.01 26.12 -8.48
N PHE A 136 -2.39 25.91 -9.64
CA PHE A 136 -1.09 25.26 -9.76
C PHE A 136 0.05 26.26 -9.49
N HIS A 137 0.95 25.92 -8.58
CA HIS A 137 2.12 26.74 -8.23
C HIS A 137 3.39 26.25 -8.92
N VAL A 138 3.51 24.93 -9.09
CA VAL A 138 4.62 24.30 -9.81
C VAL A 138 4.16 23.00 -10.46
N GLY A 139 4.79 22.64 -11.58
CA GLY A 139 4.53 21.37 -12.27
C GLY A 139 3.17 21.32 -12.95
N GLY A 140 2.54 20.15 -12.91
CA GLY A 140 1.24 19.89 -13.54
C GLY A 140 1.33 19.21 -14.91
N GLU A 141 2.54 18.97 -15.42
CA GLU A 141 2.78 18.39 -16.74
C GLU A 141 3.71 17.17 -16.70
N LYS A 142 3.78 16.46 -17.83
CA LYS A 142 4.82 15.46 -18.05
C LYS A 142 6.19 16.13 -18.08
N HIS A 143 7.21 15.44 -17.56
CA HIS A 143 8.58 15.94 -17.61
C HIS A 143 9.06 16.01 -19.06
N GLU A 144 9.86 17.03 -19.44
CA GLU A 144 10.40 17.19 -20.80
C GLU A 144 11.24 15.97 -21.26
N ASN A 145 12.01 15.40 -20.35
CA ASN A 145 12.76 14.15 -20.53
C ASN A 145 11.88 12.89 -20.64
N ALA A 146 10.54 13.00 -20.52
CA ALA A 146 9.63 11.87 -20.63
C ALA A 146 9.41 11.36 -22.08
N LYS A 147 10.21 11.82 -23.06
CA LYS A 147 10.23 11.24 -24.42
C LYS A 147 10.47 9.72 -24.38
N LYS A 148 11.20 9.23 -23.38
CA LYS A 148 11.28 7.81 -23.00
C LYS A 148 11.11 7.69 -21.47
N GLY A 149 10.06 6.98 -21.02
CA GLY A 149 9.81 6.70 -19.60
C GLY A 149 8.49 7.26 -19.06
N TYR A 150 8.28 7.10 -17.75
CA TYR A 150 7.02 7.43 -17.05
C TYR A 150 7.14 8.62 -16.09
N PHE A 151 7.98 9.61 -16.44
CA PHE A 151 8.30 10.76 -15.58
C PHE A 151 7.24 11.87 -15.64
N ILE A 152 6.95 12.46 -14.48
CA ILE A 152 6.10 13.65 -14.33
C ILE A 152 6.88 14.73 -13.58
N GLN A 153 6.50 15.98 -13.78
CA GLN A 153 7.06 17.07 -12.98
C GLN A 153 6.55 16.96 -11.53
N PRO A 154 7.40 17.24 -10.52
CA PRO A 154 6.92 17.52 -9.17
C PRO A 154 5.86 18.62 -9.23
N THR A 155 4.69 18.36 -8.62
CA THR A 155 3.53 19.22 -8.76
C THR A 155 3.04 19.67 -7.40
N VAL A 156 2.77 20.97 -7.26
CA VAL A 156 2.14 21.54 -6.05
C VAL A 156 1.00 22.44 -6.50
N PHE A 157 -0.18 22.24 -5.93
CA PHE A 157 -1.35 23.09 -6.21
C PHE A 157 -2.13 23.38 -4.93
N THR A 158 -2.87 24.49 -4.92
CA THR A 158 -3.88 24.79 -3.90
C THR A 158 -5.26 24.46 -4.44
N GLY A 159 -6.10 23.82 -3.61
CA GLY A 159 -7.45 23.42 -3.99
C GLY A 159 -8.40 23.38 -2.80
N GLU A 160 -9.64 22.94 -3.08
CA GLU A 160 -10.67 22.71 -2.07
C GLU A 160 -10.68 21.25 -1.63
N ASN A 161 -11.08 20.99 -0.38
CA ASN A 161 -11.07 19.63 0.18
C ASN A 161 -11.98 18.65 -0.57
N SER A 162 -13.06 19.15 -1.18
CA SER A 162 -14.05 18.37 -1.93
C SER A 162 -13.52 17.86 -3.28
N MET A 163 -12.40 18.41 -3.77
CA MET A 163 -11.85 18.04 -5.07
C MET A 163 -11.40 16.59 -5.08
N ARG A 164 -11.66 15.90 -6.19
CA ARG A 164 -11.27 14.51 -6.36
C ARG A 164 -9.76 14.29 -6.19
N SER A 165 -8.96 15.23 -6.68
CA SER A 165 -7.49 15.19 -6.59
C SER A 165 -6.95 15.47 -5.18
N VAL A 166 -7.82 15.84 -4.23
CA VAL A 166 -7.50 15.98 -2.81
C VAL A 166 -8.00 14.77 -2.03
N GLN A 167 -9.20 14.28 -2.35
CA GLN A 167 -9.83 13.14 -1.68
C GLN A 167 -9.26 11.77 -2.08
N GLU A 168 -8.77 11.63 -3.32
CA GLU A 168 -8.24 10.37 -3.83
C GLU A 168 -6.71 10.33 -3.87
N GLU A 169 -6.16 9.14 -3.59
CA GLU A 169 -4.72 8.91 -3.56
C GLU A 169 -4.08 8.88 -4.96
N ILE A 170 -3.12 9.80 -5.18
CA ILE A 170 -2.42 10.00 -6.46
C ILE A 170 -1.12 9.16 -6.58
N PHE A 171 -0.42 8.83 -5.46
CA PHE A 171 0.81 7.99 -5.42
C PHE A 171 2.02 8.49 -6.22
N ARG A 172 2.17 9.79 -6.41
CA ARG A 172 3.17 10.43 -7.29
C ARG A 172 3.68 11.71 -6.63
N PRO A 173 4.75 12.35 -7.14
CA PRO A 173 5.24 13.62 -6.60
C PRO A 173 4.27 14.78 -6.87
N VAL A 174 3.11 14.75 -6.23
CA VAL A 174 2.01 15.70 -6.34
C VAL A 174 1.54 16.00 -4.91
N ALA A 175 1.65 17.26 -4.49
CA ALA A 175 1.16 17.73 -3.21
C ALA A 175 -0.03 18.69 -3.41
N ALA A 176 -1.15 18.40 -2.78
CA ALA A 176 -2.29 19.30 -2.70
C ALA A 176 -2.23 20.10 -1.40
N LEU A 177 -2.42 21.41 -1.48
CA LEU A 177 -2.42 22.32 -0.35
C LEU A 177 -3.82 22.83 -0.08
N ILE A 178 -4.28 22.70 1.16
CA ILE A 178 -5.55 23.25 1.64
C ILE A 178 -5.22 24.29 2.70
N LYS A 179 -5.87 25.45 2.63
CA LYS A 179 -5.72 26.51 3.64
C LYS A 179 -6.76 26.29 4.73
N PHE A 180 -6.36 26.48 5.97
CA PHE A 180 -7.22 26.51 7.15
C PHE A 180 -6.86 27.73 8.00
N LYS A 181 -7.76 28.13 8.91
CA LYS A 181 -7.56 29.27 9.82
C LYS A 181 -7.50 28.86 11.28
N THR A 182 -8.22 27.80 11.67
CA THR A 182 -8.26 27.34 13.06
C THR A 182 -7.78 25.90 13.18
N GLU A 183 -7.40 25.52 14.40
CA GLU A 183 -6.97 24.15 14.70
C GLU A 183 -8.12 23.15 14.49
N GLU A 184 -9.34 23.51 14.90
CA GLU A 184 -10.52 22.67 14.75
C GLU A 184 -10.85 22.41 13.27
N GLU A 185 -10.69 23.44 12.43
CA GLU A 185 -10.83 23.32 10.97
C GLU A 185 -9.77 22.40 10.39
N ALA A 186 -8.50 22.55 10.80
CA ALA A 186 -7.41 21.69 10.35
C ALA A 186 -7.66 20.22 10.68
N ILE A 187 -8.11 19.94 11.92
CA ILE A 187 -8.44 18.59 12.37
C ILE A 187 -9.64 18.02 11.60
N ALA A 188 -10.67 18.83 11.35
CA ALA A 188 -11.83 18.40 10.58
C ALA A 188 -11.43 18.04 9.13
N LEU A 189 -10.63 18.88 8.48
CA LEU A 189 -10.12 18.64 7.13
C LEU A 189 -9.22 17.40 7.05
N ALA A 190 -8.32 17.21 8.01
CA ALA A 190 -7.42 16.06 8.04
C ALA A 190 -8.15 14.72 8.22
N ASN A 191 -9.28 14.74 8.93
CA ASN A 191 -10.13 13.56 9.19
C ASN A 191 -11.22 13.35 8.13
N ASP A 192 -11.49 14.33 7.27
CA ASP A 192 -12.42 14.21 6.14
C ASP A 192 -11.76 13.48 4.96
N SER A 193 -11.37 12.23 5.22
CA SER A 193 -10.75 11.33 4.27
C SER A 193 -11.18 9.90 4.55
N SER A 194 -11.29 9.10 3.49
CA SER A 194 -11.51 7.65 3.62
C SER A 194 -10.25 6.86 3.99
N TYR A 195 -9.11 7.53 4.14
CA TYR A 195 -7.79 6.97 4.47
C TYR A 195 -7.34 7.42 5.87
N GLY A 196 -6.38 6.70 6.48
CA GLY A 196 -5.88 6.99 7.84
C GLY A 196 -4.55 6.34 8.18
N LEU A 197 -3.53 6.51 7.31
CA LEU A 197 -2.23 5.80 7.40
C LEU A 197 -1.17 6.52 8.26
N VAL A 198 -0.56 7.61 7.76
CA VAL A 198 0.47 8.44 8.45
C VAL A 198 0.22 9.94 8.21
N ALA A 199 0.46 10.93 9.12
CA ALA A 199 0.21 12.41 9.21
C ALA A 199 1.53 13.13 9.42
N ALA A 200 1.53 14.46 9.49
CA ALA A 200 2.48 15.16 10.33
C ALA A 200 1.86 16.47 10.83
N VAL A 201 2.21 16.88 12.04
CA VAL A 201 1.89 18.21 12.59
C VAL A 201 3.20 18.95 12.82
N PHE A 202 3.32 20.14 12.23
CA PHE A 202 4.46 21.03 12.43
C PHE A 202 3.97 22.27 13.18
N SER A 203 4.45 22.48 14.40
CA SER A 203 4.13 23.64 15.24
C SER A 203 5.36 24.04 16.05
N GLU A 204 5.57 25.35 16.22
CA GLU A 204 6.56 25.89 17.16
C GLU A 204 6.02 25.94 18.60
N SER A 205 4.70 25.76 18.77
CA SER A 205 4.03 25.72 20.08
C SER A 205 3.94 24.28 20.58
N SER A 206 4.51 24.02 21.75
CA SER A 206 4.46 22.70 22.40
C SER A 206 3.04 22.28 22.78
N SER A 207 2.12 23.22 23.06
CA SER A 207 0.76 22.88 23.49
C SER A 207 -0.12 22.31 22.37
N THR A 208 0.19 22.62 21.10
CA THR A 208 -0.58 22.18 19.93
C THR A 208 -0.17 20.78 19.46
N GLY A 209 1.06 20.33 19.77
CA GLY A 209 1.54 18.99 19.40
C GLY A 209 1.05 17.87 20.33
N ASP A 210 0.72 18.20 21.59
CA ASP A 210 0.37 17.23 22.63
C ASP A 210 -1.14 16.89 22.72
N THR A 211 -2.00 17.59 21.96
CA THR A 211 -3.43 17.28 21.84
C THR A 211 -3.60 16.02 21.00
N ARG A 212 -3.45 14.85 21.66
CA ARG A 212 -3.69 13.47 21.19
C ARG A 212 -4.48 13.36 19.88
N VAL A 213 -3.77 13.23 18.75
CA VAL A 213 -4.29 12.63 17.52
C VAL A 213 -3.52 11.34 17.26
N GLY A 214 -4.08 10.24 17.74
CA GLY A 214 -3.73 8.91 17.27
C GLY A 214 -4.34 8.72 15.89
N GLY A 215 -3.53 8.30 14.93
CA GLY A 215 -3.94 8.19 13.53
C GLY A 215 -3.46 9.38 12.73
N TRP A 216 -2.52 9.10 11.85
CA TRP A 216 -1.69 10.07 11.16
C TRP A 216 -2.25 10.04 9.66
N SER A 217 -2.58 11.15 8.93
CA SER A 217 -2.78 11.28 7.44
C SER A 217 -1.91 12.39 6.73
N CYS A 218 -1.10 11.98 5.76
CA CYS A 218 0.06 12.59 5.08
C CYS A 218 0.15 11.73 3.83
N LEU A 219 -0.49 12.22 2.79
CA LEU A 219 -0.40 11.68 1.44
C LEU A 219 0.93 12.17 0.86
N CYS A 220 2.02 11.50 1.19
CA CYS A 220 3.29 11.59 0.47
C CYS A 220 3.42 10.40 -0.49
#